data_AF-A0A2E5JLZ1-F1
#
_entry.id   AF-A0A2E5JLZ1-F1
#
_cell.length_a   1.000
_cell.length_b   1.000
_cell.length_c   1.000
_cell.angle_alpha   90.00
_cell.angle_beta   90.00
_cell.angle_gamma   90.00
#
_symmetry.space_group_name_H-M   'P 1'
#
loop_
_entity.id
_entity.type
_entity.pdbx_description
1 polymer ?
#
loop_
_entity_poly.entity_id
_entity_poly.type
_entity_poly.pdbx_seq_one_letter_code
_entity_poly.pdbx_strand_id
1 'polypeptide(L)'
;MKSKLDIESLRVLMILKLDAKGLFERIKEREREYVGVFAQKRTREHFPAVFKTRYDGTALSDLKKCSEDVIIGLDQFHRVVDEMRWYLMITEDMPATVTDKLESMIHEMEENYDMLMLLIDAELGISAKREEIQIVGEEDAGQL
;
A
#
# COMPACT_ATOMS: atom_id res chain seq x y z
N MET A 1 27.16 9.94 -1.99
CA MET A 1 27.39 9.60 -0.57
C MET A 1 26.20 8.77 -0.10
N LYS A 2 26.38 7.47 0.19
CA LYS A 2 25.34 6.69 0.88
C LYS A 2 25.40 7.08 2.35
N SER A 3 24.51 7.98 2.80
CA SER A 3 24.32 8.15 4.24
C SER A 3 23.76 6.83 4.76
N LYS A 4 24.37 6.29 5.80
CA LYS A 4 23.88 5.07 6.45
C LYS A 4 22.63 5.53 7.20
N LEU A 5 21.44 5.24 6.67
CA LEU A 5 20.18 5.55 7.34
C LEU A 5 20.23 5.03 8.77
N ASP A 6 19.73 5.84 9.71
CA ASP A 6 19.60 5.39 11.07
C ASP A 6 18.52 4.29 11.18
N ILE A 7 18.53 3.58 12.31
CA ILE A 7 17.61 2.46 12.54
C ILE A 7 16.14 2.95 12.52
N GLU A 8 15.87 4.19 12.91
CA GLU A 8 14.51 4.72 12.92
C GLU A 8 14.00 4.98 11.50
N SER A 9 14.79 5.61 10.63
CA SER A 9 14.45 5.79 9.21
C SER A 9 14.16 4.45 8.53
N LEU A 10 15.00 3.44 8.77
CA LEU A 10 14.79 2.10 8.21
C LEU A 10 13.45 1.48 8.69
N ARG A 11 13.12 1.66 9.96
CA ARG A 11 11.84 1.17 10.52
C ARG A 11 10.65 1.91 9.93
N VAL A 12 10.74 3.23 9.80
CA VAL A 12 9.68 4.05 9.19
C VAL A 12 9.43 3.61 7.75
N LEU A 13 10.49 3.51 6.93
CA LEU A 13 10.40 3.04 5.55
C LEU A 13 9.78 1.64 5.45
N MET A 14 10.16 0.71 6.34
CA MET A 14 9.59 -0.63 6.38
C MET A 14 8.10 -0.62 6.74
N ILE A 15 7.69 0.20 7.72
CA ILE A 15 6.28 0.33 8.12
C ILE A 15 5.46 0.89 6.96
N LEU A 16 5.95 1.93 6.30
CA LEU A 16 5.29 2.54 5.14
C LEU A 16 5.17 1.54 3.98
N LYS A 17 6.22 0.75 3.72
CA LYS A 17 6.20 -0.32 2.72
C LYS A 17 5.11 -1.34 2.99
N LEU A 18 5.04 -1.84 4.22
CA LEU A 18 4.06 -2.85 4.63
C LEU A 18 2.64 -2.30 4.59
N ASP A 19 2.44 -1.04 4.97
CA ASP A 19 1.13 -0.40 4.91
C ASP A 19 0.65 -0.22 3.47
N ALA A 20 1.51 0.35 2.60
CA ALA A 20 1.20 0.55 1.19
C ALA A 20 0.88 -0.79 0.50
N LYS A 21 1.69 -1.83 0.76
CA LYS A 21 1.42 -3.19 0.26
C LYS A 21 0.08 -3.73 0.73
N GLY A 22 -0.19 -3.66 2.04
CA GLY A 22 -1.44 -4.18 2.59
C GLY A 22 -2.68 -3.41 2.15
N LEU A 23 -2.55 -2.11 1.84
CA LEU A 23 -3.60 -1.29 1.26
C LEU A 23 -3.83 -1.65 -0.21
N PHE A 24 -2.76 -1.71 -1.00
CA PHE A 24 -2.80 -2.10 -2.41
C PHE A 24 -3.44 -3.48 -2.60
N GLU A 25 -2.95 -4.50 -1.90
CA GLU A 25 -3.49 -5.87 -1.97
C GLU A 25 -4.98 -5.89 -1.58
N ARG A 26 -5.38 -5.12 -0.57
CA ARG A 26 -6.78 -5.09 -0.12
C ARG A 26 -7.70 -4.41 -1.14
N ILE A 27 -7.24 -3.36 -1.82
CA ILE A 27 -8.04 -2.67 -2.84
C ILE A 27 -8.11 -3.49 -4.12
N LYS A 28 -6.98 -4.04 -4.58
CA LYS A 28 -6.88 -4.79 -5.83
C LYS A 28 -7.49 -6.19 -5.73
N GLU A 29 -7.06 -6.99 -4.76
CA GLU A 29 -7.46 -8.40 -4.70
C GLU A 29 -8.92 -8.59 -4.24
N ARG A 30 -9.49 -7.61 -3.53
CA ARG A 30 -10.86 -7.68 -3.00
C ARG A 30 -11.86 -6.83 -3.78
N GLU A 31 -11.47 -6.30 -4.93
CA GLU A 31 -12.31 -5.43 -5.76
C GLU A 31 -13.71 -6.00 -5.99
N ARG A 32 -13.76 -7.22 -6.52
CA ARG A 32 -15.02 -7.90 -6.84
C ARG A 32 -15.93 -8.07 -5.62
N GLU A 33 -15.35 -8.27 -4.44
CA GLU A 33 -16.11 -8.46 -3.20
C GLU A 33 -16.76 -7.14 -2.76
N TYR A 34 -15.99 -6.06 -2.62
CA TYR A 34 -16.55 -4.81 -2.10
C TYR A 34 -17.44 -4.09 -3.12
N VAL A 35 -17.18 -4.25 -4.43
CA VAL A 35 -18.07 -3.76 -5.49
C VAL A 35 -19.35 -4.60 -5.52
N GLY A 36 -19.25 -5.92 -5.34
CA GLY A 36 -20.41 -6.80 -5.23
C GLY A 36 -21.33 -6.41 -4.08
N VAL A 37 -20.76 -6.11 -2.91
CA VAL A 37 -21.51 -5.61 -1.74
C VAL A 37 -22.20 -4.27 -2.06
N PHE A 38 -21.49 -3.35 -2.69
CA PHE A 38 -22.04 -2.06 -3.11
C PHE A 38 -23.20 -2.23 -4.10
N ALA A 39 -23.05 -3.06 -5.12
CA ALA A 39 -24.07 -3.29 -6.14
C ALA A 39 -25.33 -3.96 -5.57
N GLN A 40 -25.17 -4.95 -4.68
CA GLN A 40 -26.28 -5.73 -4.13
C GLN A 40 -27.01 -4.99 -3.01
N LYS A 41 -26.27 -4.38 -2.08
CA LYS A 41 -26.84 -3.78 -0.86
C LYS A 41 -26.99 -2.26 -0.95
N ARG A 42 -26.44 -1.62 -2.00
CA ARG A 42 -26.38 -0.16 -2.16
C ARG A 42 -25.82 0.58 -0.94
N THR A 43 -25.00 -0.11 -0.15
CA THR A 43 -24.37 0.42 1.06
C THR A 43 -22.92 0.82 0.78
N ARG A 44 -22.44 1.77 1.58
CA ARG A 44 -21.07 2.32 1.52
C ARG A 44 -20.30 2.11 2.83
N GLU A 45 -20.92 1.46 3.81
CA GLU A 45 -20.40 1.31 5.17
C GLU A 45 -19.10 0.49 5.25
N HIS A 46 -18.84 -0.36 4.26
CA HIS A 46 -17.65 -1.20 4.21
C HIS A 46 -16.42 -0.50 3.61
N PHE A 47 -16.60 0.58 2.84
CA PHE A 47 -15.49 1.27 2.19
C PHE A 47 -14.44 1.83 3.17
N PRO A 48 -14.80 2.43 4.34
CA PRO A 48 -13.80 2.83 5.34
C PRO A 48 -12.85 1.70 5.77
N ALA A 49 -13.31 0.44 5.79
CA ALA A 49 -12.46 -0.70 6.11
C ALA A 49 -11.54 -1.10 4.95
N VAL A 50 -12.00 -0.93 3.69
CA VAL A 50 -11.21 -1.19 2.47
C VAL A 50 -10.06 -0.18 2.33
N PHE A 51 -10.34 1.10 2.56
CA PHE A 51 -9.37 2.18 2.35
C PHE A 51 -8.55 2.55 3.60
N LYS A 52 -8.63 1.75 4.67
CA LYS A 52 -7.92 2.03 5.93
C LYS A 52 -6.40 1.96 5.75
N THR A 53 -5.72 3.08 5.93
CA THR A 53 -4.25 3.17 5.89
C THR A 53 -3.69 3.66 7.23
N ARG A 54 -2.46 3.29 7.54
CA ARG A 54 -1.71 3.87 8.68
C ARG A 54 -1.09 5.23 8.31
N TYR A 55 -1.01 5.55 7.03
CA TYR A 55 -0.47 6.80 6.53
C TYR A 55 -1.21 8.03 7.10
N ASP A 56 -2.54 7.99 7.16
CA ASP A 56 -3.38 9.06 7.73
C ASP A 56 -3.03 9.42 9.18
N GLY A 57 -2.50 8.46 9.94
CA GLY A 57 -2.08 8.64 11.34
C GLY A 57 -0.59 8.92 11.52
N THR A 58 0.18 9.02 10.43
CA THR A 58 1.64 9.16 10.50
C THR A 58 2.02 10.60 10.84
N ALA A 59 2.89 10.78 11.83
CA ALA A 59 3.35 12.10 12.22
C ALA A 59 4.31 12.69 11.18
N LEU A 60 4.23 14.01 10.94
CA LEU A 60 5.19 14.72 10.08
C LEU A 60 6.64 14.52 10.51
N SER A 61 6.89 14.29 11.80
CA SER A 61 8.22 13.95 12.33
C SER A 61 8.78 12.64 11.77
N ASP A 62 7.91 11.68 11.48
CA ASP A 62 8.31 10.39 10.92
C ASP A 62 8.50 10.50 9.41
N LEU A 63 7.65 11.24 8.70
CA LEU A 63 7.83 11.47 7.25
C LEU A 63 9.13 12.21 6.92
N LYS A 64 9.61 13.10 7.80
CA LYS A 64 10.91 13.78 7.65
C LYS A 64 12.11 12.83 7.62
N LYS A 65 11.94 11.57 8.02
CA LYS A 65 13.00 10.55 8.01
C LYS A 65 13.15 9.87 6.64
N CYS A 66 12.22 10.11 5.73
CA CYS A 66 12.23 9.61 4.35
C CYS A 66 12.87 10.63 3.40
N SER A 67 13.38 10.14 2.27
CA SER A 67 13.78 11.01 1.16
C SER A 67 12.60 11.79 0.55
N GLU A 68 12.90 12.89 -0.13
CA GLU A 68 11.92 13.69 -0.87
C GLU A 68 11.18 12.84 -1.90
N ASP A 69 11.89 11.97 -2.61
CA ASP A 69 11.30 11.08 -3.63
C ASP A 69 10.28 10.12 -3.00
N VAL A 70 10.61 9.49 -1.86
CA VAL A 70 9.66 8.62 -1.14
C VAL A 70 8.45 9.39 -0.65
N ILE A 71 8.63 10.62 -0.16
CA ILE A 71 7.50 11.46 0.27
C ILE A 71 6.57 11.77 -0.91
N ILE A 72 7.13 12.11 -2.08
CA ILE A 72 6.36 12.36 -3.30
C ILE A 72 5.63 11.09 -3.76
N GLY A 73 6.32 9.94 -3.77
CA GLY A 73 5.71 8.66 -4.14
C GLY A 73 4.57 8.25 -3.20
N LEU A 74 4.71 8.53 -1.89
CA LEU A 74 3.64 8.33 -0.91
C LEU A 74 2.43 9.22 -1.22
N ASP A 75 2.62 10.52 -1.47
CA ASP A 75 1.51 11.43 -1.80
C ASP A 75 0.78 10.96 -3.06
N GLN A 76 1.52 10.59 -4.11
CA GLN A 76 0.93 10.13 -5.38
C GLN A 76 0.10 8.86 -5.19
N PHE A 77 0.65 7.85 -4.51
CA PHE A 77 -0.07 6.62 -4.23
C PHE A 77 -1.32 6.86 -3.36
N HIS A 78 -1.17 7.60 -2.24
CA HIS A 78 -2.28 7.84 -1.32
C HIS A 78 -3.35 8.78 -1.91
N ARG A 79 -2.98 9.67 -2.82
CA ARG A 79 -3.94 10.53 -3.54
C ARG A 79 -4.90 9.72 -4.39
N VAL A 80 -4.40 8.77 -5.19
CA VAL A 80 -5.27 7.90 -5.99
C VAL A 80 -6.21 7.09 -5.09
N VAL A 81 -5.69 6.57 -3.98
CA VAL A 81 -6.49 5.85 -2.97
C VAL A 81 -7.60 6.73 -2.40
N ASP A 82 -7.31 7.98 -2.03
CA ASP A 82 -8.32 8.89 -1.49
C ASP A 82 -9.34 9.29 -2.56
N GLU A 83 -8.92 9.53 -3.80
CA GLU A 83 -9.82 9.79 -4.92
C GLU A 83 -10.76 8.61 -5.18
N MET A 84 -10.26 7.37 -5.14
CA MET A 84 -11.07 6.16 -5.24
C MET A 84 -12.10 6.07 -4.12
N ARG A 85 -11.64 6.28 -2.87
CA ARG A 85 -12.50 6.28 -1.69
C ARG A 85 -13.59 7.34 -1.82
N TRP A 86 -13.22 8.55 -2.20
CA TRP A 86 -14.15 9.66 -2.38
C TRP A 86 -15.20 9.31 -3.44
N TYR A 87 -14.77 8.87 -4.62
CA TYR A 87 -15.64 8.46 -5.71
C TYR A 87 -16.70 7.43 -5.23
N LEU A 88 -16.27 6.37 -4.56
CA LEU A 88 -17.19 5.33 -4.07
C LEU A 88 -18.15 5.80 -2.99
N MET A 89 -17.73 6.78 -2.18
CA MET A 89 -18.58 7.34 -1.12
C MET A 89 -19.66 8.27 -1.66
N ILE A 90 -19.45 8.94 -2.80
CA ILE A 90 -20.39 9.93 -3.32
C ILE A 90 -21.09 9.54 -4.62
N THR A 91 -20.57 8.56 -5.36
CA THR A 91 -21.09 8.24 -6.69
C THR A 91 -22.52 7.72 -6.65
N GLU A 92 -23.30 8.11 -7.65
CA GLU A 92 -24.65 7.60 -7.96
C GLU A 92 -24.65 6.75 -9.24
N ASP A 93 -23.47 6.46 -9.77
CA ASP A 93 -23.31 5.73 -11.03
C ASP A 93 -23.84 4.30 -10.94
N MET A 94 -24.19 3.76 -12.11
CA MET A 94 -24.57 2.36 -12.22
C MET A 94 -23.38 1.45 -11.90
N PRO A 95 -23.60 0.25 -11.33
CA PRO A 95 -22.51 -0.65 -10.93
C PRO A 95 -21.48 -0.94 -12.04
N ALA A 96 -21.93 -1.07 -13.29
CA ALA A 96 -21.03 -1.29 -14.43
C ALA A 96 -20.05 -0.12 -14.63
N THR A 97 -20.55 1.12 -14.59
CA THR A 97 -19.72 2.34 -14.68
C THR A 97 -18.76 2.47 -13.50
N VAL A 98 -19.20 2.08 -12.29
CA VAL A 98 -18.35 2.05 -11.11
C VAL A 98 -17.21 1.05 -11.28
N THR A 99 -17.47 -0.15 -11.80
CA THR A 99 -16.44 -1.15 -12.10
C THR A 99 -15.44 -0.62 -13.12
N ASP A 100 -15.89 -0.11 -14.27
CA ASP A 100 -15.01 0.41 -15.31
C ASP A 100 -14.12 1.55 -14.78
N LYS A 101 -14.69 2.44 -13.96
CA LYS A 101 -13.95 3.55 -13.36
C LYS A 101 -12.95 3.05 -12.33
N LEU A 102 -13.31 2.09 -11.49
CA LEU A 102 -12.42 1.50 -10.50
C LEU A 102 -11.26 0.74 -11.16
N GLU A 103 -11.50 -0.03 -12.22
CA GLU A 103 -10.41 -0.71 -12.95
C GLU A 103 -9.36 0.29 -13.44
N SER A 104 -9.81 1.42 -13.99
CA SER A 104 -8.91 2.51 -14.40
C SER A 104 -8.12 3.10 -13.22
N MET A 105 -8.77 3.35 -12.09
CA MET A 105 -8.11 3.93 -10.90
C MET A 105 -7.18 2.91 -10.21
N ILE A 106 -7.51 1.62 -10.25
CA ILE A 106 -6.67 0.53 -9.74
C ILE A 106 -5.40 0.42 -10.59
N HIS A 107 -5.51 0.56 -11.91
CA HIS A 107 -4.35 0.56 -12.79
C HIS A 107 -3.40 1.73 -12.49
N GLU A 108 -3.95 2.94 -12.33
CA GLU A 108 -3.17 4.12 -11.92
C GLU A 108 -2.55 3.94 -10.52
N MET A 109 -3.31 3.37 -9.58
CA MET A 109 -2.81 3.05 -8.24
C MET A 109 -1.64 2.05 -8.29
N GLU A 110 -1.71 1.05 -9.18
CA GLU A 110 -0.66 0.05 -9.38
C GLU A 110 0.64 0.67 -9.89
N GLU A 111 0.57 1.57 -10.88
CA GLU A 111 1.75 2.28 -11.38
C GLU A 111 2.43 3.11 -10.28
N ASN A 112 1.64 3.84 -9.48
CA ASN A 112 2.14 4.63 -8.36
C ASN A 112 2.69 3.75 -7.23
N TYR A 113 2.06 2.61 -6.96
CA TYR A 113 2.53 1.62 -5.99
C TYR A 113 3.89 1.04 -6.40
N ASP A 114 4.05 0.63 -7.65
CA ASP A 114 5.30 0.07 -8.17
C ASP A 114 6.44 1.09 -8.09
N MET A 115 6.15 2.35 -8.44
CA MET A 115 7.11 3.45 -8.28
C MET A 115 7.49 3.66 -6.82
N LEU A 116 6.52 3.71 -5.91
CA LEU A 116 6.77 3.85 -4.48
C LEU A 116 7.62 2.69 -3.93
N MET A 117 7.33 1.45 -4.33
CA MET A 117 8.12 0.29 -3.92
C MET A 117 9.56 0.38 -4.40
N LEU A 118 9.78 0.82 -5.64
CA LEU A 118 11.12 1.03 -6.19
C LEU A 118 11.90 2.07 -5.38
N LEU A 119 11.27 3.19 -5.04
CA LEU A 119 11.88 4.27 -4.26
C LEU A 119 12.25 3.80 -2.85
N ILE A 120 11.31 3.14 -2.16
CA ILE A 120 11.57 2.60 -0.82
C ILE A 120 12.67 1.54 -0.87
N ASP A 121 12.68 0.65 -1.86
CA ASP A 121 13.70 -0.39 -1.98
C ASP A 121 15.09 0.17 -2.32
N ALA A 122 15.15 1.24 -3.12
CA ALA A 122 16.38 1.96 -3.36
C ALA A 122 16.91 2.60 -2.06
N GLU A 123 16.03 3.21 -1.26
CA GLU A 123 16.38 3.87 -0.01
C GLU A 123 16.81 2.86 1.08
N LEU A 124 16.11 1.73 1.19
CA LEU A 124 16.48 0.61 2.07
C LEU A 124 17.76 -0.11 1.61
N GLY A 125 18.25 0.16 0.39
CA GLY A 125 19.41 -0.50 -0.19
C GLY A 125 19.15 -1.95 -0.58
N ILE A 126 17.90 -2.31 -0.85
CA ILE A 126 17.42 -3.66 -1.21
C ILE A 126 17.69 -3.99 -2.70
N SER A 127 18.24 -3.07 -3.50
CA SER A 127 18.45 -3.27 -4.94
C SER A 127 19.14 -4.62 -5.27
N ALA A 128 18.36 -5.53 -5.87
CA ALA A 128 18.75 -6.81 -6.49
C ALA A 128 19.65 -7.76 -5.66
N LYS A 129 19.41 -7.90 -4.35
CA LYS A 129 19.74 -9.14 -3.61
C LYS A 129 18.47 -9.79 -3.12
N ARG A 130 17.65 -10.25 -4.06
CA ARG A 130 16.55 -11.17 -3.79
C ARG A 130 17.13 -12.57 -4.02
N GLU A 131 17.45 -13.26 -2.92
CA GLU A 131 18.04 -14.59 -2.71
C GLU A 131 19.17 -14.38 -1.68
N GLU A 132 19.08 -14.73 -0.40
CA GLU A 132 18.43 -15.86 0.26
C GLU A 132 17.95 -15.41 1.65
N ILE A 133 16.69 -15.65 1.99
CA ILE A 133 16.33 -15.88 3.40
C ILE A 133 16.02 -17.36 3.48
N GLN A 134 17.07 -18.17 3.66
CA GLN A 134 16.91 -19.52 4.19
C GLN A 134 16.46 -19.36 5.63
N ILE A 135 15.18 -19.59 5.88
CA ILE A 135 14.70 -19.86 7.24
C ILE A 135 15.24 -21.26 7.55
N VAL A 136 16.43 -21.33 8.15
CA VAL A 136 16.93 -22.57 8.74
C VAL A 136 16.00 -22.85 9.92
N GLY A 137 15.04 -23.74 9.69
CA GLY A 137 14.35 -24.40 10.80
C GLY A 137 15.40 -25.15 11.59
N GLU A 138 15.52 -24.83 12.88
CA GLU A 138 16.23 -25.66 13.84
C GLU A 138 15.52 -27.02 13.90
N GLU A 139 15.96 -27.96 13.06
CA GLU A 139 15.91 -29.38 13.40
C GLU A 139 17.04 -29.64 14.39
N ASP A 140 16.74 -29.56 15.68
CA ASP A 140 17.49 -30.28 16.71
C ASP A 140 16.66 -30.39 18.01
N ALA A 141 15.73 -31.34 18.00
CA ALA A 141 15.37 -32.05 19.23
C ALA A 141 15.78 -33.51 19.00
N GLY A 142 17.04 -33.76 19.34
CA GLY A 142 17.73 -35.02 19.17
C GLY A 142 16.99 -36.20 19.79
N GLN A 143 17.21 -37.32 19.12
CA GLN A 143 17.20 -38.67 19.64
C GLN A 143 17.60 -38.74 21.12
N LEU A 144 16.75 -39.35 21.95
CA LEU A 144 17.07 -40.45 22.88
C LEU A 144 15.77 -41.07 23.40
#